data_AF-A3ZR65-F1
#
_entry.id   AF-A3ZR65-F1
#
_cell.length_a   1.000
_cell.length_b   1.000
_cell.length_c   1.000
_cell.angle_alpha   90.00
_cell.angle_beta   90.00
_cell.angle_gamma   90.00
#
_symmetry.space_group_name_H-M   'P 1'
#
loop_
_entity.id
_entity.type
_entity.pdbx_description
1 polymer ?
#
loop_
_entity_poly.entity_id
_entity_poly.type
_entity_poly.pdbx_seq_one_letter_code
_entity_poly.pdbx_strand_id
1 'polypeptide(L)'
;MRMVGTNDIPVAGTIGAVPVAGPIPVAGPITVAGPITVAGPITVAGPITVAGSITVAGSITVAGPIAVAGPITVAGPITVAGSITVAGSITVAGSITVAGPITDAGSITHAGAITVAGPITVAGPITVAGSIAVTGPITVTGPIPDAGSISVAGPISVAGPITHAGPIPDAGSITDAGSIPDAGSITDAGPISIAGSITDSGAVTTTGAVVIAGAIDVAWKSRRSIPCGRAIGAI
;
A
#
# COMPACT_ATOMS: atom_id res chain seq x y z
N MET A 1 -26.03 26.29 -24.18
CA MET A 1 -25.94 24.88 -24.61
C MET A 1 -24.52 24.63 -25.12
N ARG A 2 -23.58 24.20 -24.27
CA ARG A 2 -22.29 23.72 -24.77
C ARG A 2 -22.46 22.24 -25.11
N MET A 3 -22.15 21.85 -26.34
CA MET A 3 -22.06 20.44 -26.70
C MET A 3 -20.92 19.85 -25.88
N VAL A 4 -21.27 19.12 -24.82
CA VAL A 4 -20.39 18.26 -24.05
C VAL A 4 -20.00 17.15 -25.02
N GLY A 5 -18.73 17.10 -25.44
CA GLY A 5 -18.25 15.99 -26.26
C GLY A 5 -18.48 14.68 -25.52
N THR A 6 -18.50 13.54 -26.21
CA THR A 6 -18.67 12.21 -25.61
C THR A 6 -17.60 11.82 -24.57
N ASN A 7 -16.65 12.72 -24.29
CA ASN A 7 -15.54 12.58 -23.35
C ASN A 7 -15.57 13.62 -22.20
N ASP A 8 -16.55 14.52 -22.17
CA ASP A 8 -16.65 15.56 -21.14
C ASP A 8 -17.56 15.10 -19.99
N ILE A 9 -17.01 14.96 -18.78
CA ILE A 9 -17.79 14.80 -17.56
C ILE A 9 -18.25 16.19 -17.09
N PRO A 10 -19.56 16.43 -16.82
CA PRO A 10 -20.00 17.69 -16.25
C PRO A 10 -19.33 17.94 -14.88
N VAL A 11 -18.68 19.10 -14.76
CA VAL A 11 -17.81 19.52 -13.64
C VAL A 11 -18.60 19.86 -12.35
N ALA A 12 -19.92 19.69 -12.35
CA ALA A 12 -20.77 19.83 -11.16
C ALA A 12 -22.13 19.13 -11.39
N GLY A 13 -22.51 18.23 -10.49
CA GLY A 13 -23.80 17.54 -10.48
C GLY A 13 -23.66 16.02 -10.34
N THR A 14 -24.56 15.41 -9.57
CA THR A 14 -24.60 13.95 -9.35
C THR A 14 -24.98 13.23 -10.64
N ILE A 15 -23.99 12.71 -11.35
CA ILE A 15 -24.21 11.83 -12.50
C ILE A 15 -24.24 10.36 -12.04
N GLY A 16 -25.00 9.54 -12.77
CA GLY A 16 -25.14 8.10 -12.55
C GLY A 16 -23.88 7.34 -12.98
N ALA A 17 -24.02 6.24 -13.73
CA ALA A 17 -22.87 5.53 -14.27
C ALA A 17 -22.20 6.34 -15.41
N VAL A 18 -20.86 6.35 -15.46
CA VAL A 18 -20.09 7.10 -16.46
C VAL A 18 -19.22 6.15 -17.31
N PRO A 19 -19.74 5.60 -18.41
CA PRO A 19 -18.95 4.89 -19.40
C PRO A 19 -18.34 5.86 -20.42
N VAL A 20 -17.01 5.88 -20.55
CA VAL A 20 -16.31 6.70 -21.54
C VAL A 20 -15.28 5.87 -22.31
N ALA A 21 -15.32 5.95 -23.64
CA ALA A 21 -14.41 5.21 -24.52
C ALA A 21 -13.03 5.89 -24.69
N GLY A 22 -12.94 7.20 -24.42
CA GLY A 22 -11.73 8.00 -24.58
C GLY A 22 -11.08 8.46 -23.26
N PRO A 23 -10.01 9.28 -23.35
CA PRO A 23 -9.42 9.97 -22.21
C PRO A 23 -10.40 10.95 -21.56
N ILE A 24 -10.26 11.16 -20.25
CA ILE A 24 -11.07 12.12 -19.48
C ILE A 24 -10.16 13.20 -18.87
N PRO A 25 -9.99 14.36 -19.51
CA PRO A 25 -9.35 15.53 -18.90
C PRO A 25 -10.39 16.42 -18.21
N VAL A 26 -10.27 16.64 -16.91
CA VAL A 26 -11.16 17.53 -16.14
C VAL A 26 -10.35 18.54 -15.33
N ALA A 27 -10.63 19.82 -15.53
CA ALA A 27 -9.94 20.92 -14.82
C ALA A 27 -10.45 21.16 -13.38
N GLY A 28 -11.60 20.60 -13.02
CA GLY A 28 -12.24 20.77 -11.71
C GLY A 28 -12.42 19.46 -10.94
N PRO A 29 -13.23 19.47 -9.86
CA PRO A 29 -13.58 18.25 -9.13
C PRO A 29 -14.48 17.34 -9.96
N ILE A 30 -14.46 16.03 -9.67
CA ILE A 30 -15.40 15.04 -10.17
C ILE A 30 -16.21 14.50 -8.99
N THR A 31 -17.54 14.47 -9.11
CA THR A 31 -18.43 13.82 -8.14
C THR A 31 -19.45 12.95 -8.86
N VAL A 32 -19.44 11.65 -8.59
CA VAL A 32 -20.28 10.64 -9.27
C VAL A 32 -20.98 9.76 -8.24
N ALA A 33 -22.30 9.57 -8.36
CA ALA A 33 -23.02 8.65 -7.48
C ALA A 33 -22.95 7.20 -7.96
N GLY A 34 -22.78 6.98 -9.26
CA GLY A 34 -22.64 5.65 -9.85
C GLY A 34 -21.18 5.19 -10.00
N PRO A 35 -20.97 4.06 -10.71
CA PRO A 35 -19.65 3.61 -11.10
C PRO A 35 -19.09 4.43 -12.28
N ILE A 36 -17.76 4.54 -12.34
CA ILE A 36 -17.02 5.11 -13.47
C ILE A 36 -16.31 3.98 -14.21
N THR A 37 -16.50 3.89 -15.53
CA THR A 37 -15.79 2.93 -16.39
C THR A 37 -15.15 3.66 -17.58
N VAL A 38 -13.82 3.63 -17.68
CA VAL A 38 -13.09 4.38 -18.71
C VAL A 38 -12.09 3.48 -19.42
N ALA A 39 -12.15 3.44 -20.76
CA ALA A 39 -11.18 2.69 -21.56
C ALA A 39 -9.84 3.44 -21.70
N GLY A 40 -9.87 4.78 -21.72
CA GLY A 40 -8.69 5.63 -21.75
C GLY A 40 -8.15 6.04 -20.36
N PRO A 41 -7.16 6.95 -20.32
CA PRO A 41 -6.66 7.52 -19.08
C PRO A 41 -7.60 8.59 -18.50
N ILE A 42 -7.57 8.76 -17.18
CA ILE A 42 -8.25 9.83 -16.45
C ILE A 42 -7.20 10.85 -15.99
N THR A 43 -7.43 12.14 -16.23
CA THR A 43 -6.59 13.24 -15.73
C THR A 43 -7.47 14.33 -15.10
N VAL A 44 -7.32 14.56 -13.80
CA VAL A 44 -8.18 15.49 -13.04
C VAL A 44 -7.33 16.45 -12.22
N ALA A 45 -7.54 17.75 -12.39
CA ALA A 45 -6.84 18.76 -11.60
C ALA A 45 -7.45 18.98 -10.20
N GLY A 46 -8.71 18.58 -9.99
CA GLY A 46 -9.38 18.61 -8.69
C GLY A 46 -9.47 17.25 -7.99
N PRO A 47 -10.25 17.15 -6.89
CA PRO A 47 -10.56 15.88 -6.23
C PRO A 47 -11.50 15.00 -7.06
N ILE A 48 -11.46 13.69 -6.80
CA ILE A 48 -12.45 12.73 -7.31
C ILE A 48 -13.22 12.16 -6.12
N THR A 49 -14.56 12.17 -6.20
CA THR A 49 -15.45 11.51 -5.25
C THR A 49 -16.45 10.62 -5.99
N VAL A 50 -16.43 9.31 -5.69
CA VAL A 50 -17.28 8.31 -6.37
C VAL A 50 -17.97 7.43 -5.34
N ALA A 51 -19.30 7.39 -5.35
CA ALA A 51 -20.04 6.49 -4.46
C ALA A 51 -20.13 5.04 -5.00
N GLY A 52 -19.85 4.84 -6.30
CA GLY A 52 -19.68 3.51 -6.90
C GLY A 52 -18.22 3.05 -6.98
N SER A 53 -17.95 2.17 -7.94
CA SER A 53 -16.59 1.70 -8.28
C SER A 53 -15.91 2.57 -9.33
N ILE A 54 -14.59 2.48 -9.44
CA ILE A 54 -13.82 3.03 -10.56
C ILE A 54 -13.13 1.89 -11.31
N THR A 55 -13.36 1.77 -12.61
CA THR A 55 -12.67 0.82 -13.48
C THR A 55 -12.02 1.57 -14.65
N VAL A 56 -10.69 1.50 -14.76
CA VAL A 56 -9.94 2.24 -15.79
C VAL A 56 -8.94 1.33 -16.48
N ALA A 57 -9.03 1.21 -17.80
CA ALA A 57 -8.06 0.44 -18.57
C ALA A 57 -6.77 1.24 -18.86
N GLY A 58 -6.82 2.58 -18.79
CA GLY A 58 -5.65 3.46 -18.85
C GLY A 58 -5.03 3.76 -17.48
N SER A 59 -4.35 4.91 -17.39
CA SER A 59 -3.81 5.46 -16.13
C SER A 59 -4.80 6.39 -15.44
N ILE A 60 -4.58 6.65 -14.15
CA ILE A 60 -5.28 7.71 -13.40
C ILE A 60 -4.24 8.71 -12.91
N THR A 61 -4.42 9.99 -13.24
CA THR A 61 -3.62 11.11 -12.71
C THR A 61 -4.53 12.14 -12.06
N VAL A 62 -4.34 12.41 -10.77
CA VAL A 62 -5.20 13.32 -10.01
C VAL A 62 -4.35 14.27 -9.16
N ALA A 63 -4.57 15.58 -9.29
CA ALA A 63 -3.86 16.56 -8.47
C ALA A 63 -4.51 16.77 -7.08
N GLY A 64 -5.78 16.41 -6.92
CA GLY A 64 -6.47 16.37 -5.63
C GLY A 64 -6.53 14.97 -4.99
N PRO A 65 -7.27 14.82 -3.87
CA PRO A 65 -7.56 13.51 -3.28
C PRO A 65 -8.56 12.69 -4.08
N ILE A 66 -8.52 11.38 -3.90
CA ILE A 66 -9.49 10.41 -4.43
C ILE A 66 -10.26 9.79 -3.25
N ALA A 67 -11.59 9.83 -3.29
CA ALA A 67 -12.47 9.16 -2.35
C ALA A 67 -13.46 8.25 -3.10
N VAL A 68 -13.43 6.94 -2.84
CA VAL A 68 -14.28 5.96 -3.53
C VAL A 68 -14.93 5.01 -2.53
N ALA A 69 -16.25 4.89 -2.57
CA ALA A 69 -16.97 3.96 -1.69
C ALA A 69 -16.96 2.51 -2.20
N GLY A 70 -16.82 2.30 -3.51
CA GLY A 70 -16.62 0.99 -4.12
C GLY A 70 -15.14 0.63 -4.34
N PRO A 71 -14.86 -0.47 -5.06
CA PRO A 71 -13.50 -0.83 -5.44
C PRO A 71 -12.93 0.08 -6.55
N ILE A 72 -11.60 0.14 -6.60
CA ILE A 72 -10.83 0.75 -7.69
C ILE A 72 -10.07 -0.35 -8.43
N THR A 73 -10.26 -0.45 -9.75
CA THR A 73 -9.51 -1.35 -10.62
C THR A 73 -8.86 -0.56 -11.75
N VAL A 74 -7.53 -0.57 -11.83
CA VAL A 74 -6.77 0.18 -12.84
C VAL A 74 -5.72 -0.70 -13.51
N ALA A 75 -5.75 -0.78 -14.83
CA ALA A 75 -4.73 -1.54 -15.57
C ALA A 75 -3.42 -0.76 -15.75
N GLY A 76 -3.49 0.57 -15.85
CA GLY A 76 -2.32 1.45 -15.89
C GLY A 76 -1.85 1.93 -14.51
N PRO A 77 -0.90 2.88 -14.47
CA PRO A 77 -0.44 3.49 -13.22
C PRO A 77 -1.47 4.46 -12.63
N ILE A 78 -1.41 4.63 -11.30
CA ILE A 78 -2.12 5.65 -10.54
C ILE A 78 -1.10 6.66 -10.00
N THR A 79 -1.32 7.95 -10.26
CA THR A 79 -0.54 9.05 -9.69
C THR A 79 -1.48 10.06 -9.02
N VAL A 80 -1.33 10.28 -7.72
CA VAL A 80 -2.21 11.14 -6.93
C VAL A 80 -1.37 12.10 -6.08
N ALA A 81 -1.55 13.41 -6.27
CA ALA A 81 -0.86 14.41 -5.45
C ALA A 81 -1.55 14.64 -4.08
N GLY A 82 -2.80 14.18 -3.92
CA GLY A 82 -3.51 14.13 -2.63
C GLY A 82 -3.46 12.77 -1.94
N SER A 83 -4.48 12.47 -1.14
CA SER A 83 -4.71 11.17 -0.51
C SER A 83 -5.57 10.24 -1.36
N ILE A 84 -5.51 8.94 -1.07
CA ILE A 84 -6.46 7.95 -1.58
C ILE A 84 -7.23 7.38 -0.39
N THR A 85 -8.57 7.43 -0.46
CA THR A 85 -9.45 6.80 0.51
C THR A 85 -10.45 5.91 -0.22
N VAL A 86 -10.43 4.61 0.09
CA VAL A 86 -11.25 3.61 -0.59
C VAL A 86 -11.93 2.72 0.44
N ALA A 87 -13.25 2.55 0.33
CA ALA A 87 -13.97 1.62 1.21
C ALA A 87 -14.03 0.19 0.64
N GLY A 88 -13.88 0.03 -0.69
CA GLY A 88 -13.66 -1.25 -1.34
C GLY A 88 -12.19 -1.68 -1.37
N SER A 89 -11.83 -2.52 -2.34
CA SER A 89 -10.45 -2.92 -2.61
C SER A 89 -9.80 -2.07 -3.71
N ILE A 90 -8.48 -1.92 -3.65
CA ILE A 90 -7.66 -1.34 -4.72
C ILE A 90 -6.93 -2.46 -5.45
N THR A 91 -7.15 -2.57 -6.77
CA THR A 91 -6.44 -3.49 -7.65
C THR A 91 -5.76 -2.71 -8.77
N VAL A 92 -4.43 -2.74 -8.83
CA VAL A 92 -3.66 -1.98 -9.82
C VAL A 92 -2.60 -2.86 -10.47
N ALA A 93 -2.59 -2.90 -11.81
CA ALA A 93 -1.55 -3.63 -12.55
C ALA A 93 -0.31 -2.76 -12.83
N GLY A 94 -0.46 -1.43 -12.92
CA GLY A 94 0.64 -0.48 -13.08
C GLY A 94 1.39 -0.18 -11.79
N SER A 95 1.97 1.02 -11.65
CA SER A 95 2.54 1.54 -10.38
C SER A 95 1.52 2.42 -9.64
N ILE A 96 1.66 2.56 -8.32
CA ILE A 96 0.90 3.50 -7.49
C ILE A 96 1.87 4.54 -6.94
N THR A 97 1.61 5.82 -7.16
CA THR A 97 2.38 6.92 -6.59
C THR A 97 1.43 7.91 -5.92
N VAL A 98 1.59 8.10 -4.61
CA VAL A 98 0.69 8.96 -3.81
C VAL A 98 1.51 9.87 -2.91
N ALA A 99 1.29 11.18 -3.03
CA ALA A 99 1.99 12.15 -2.17
C ALA A 99 1.35 12.26 -0.76
N GLY A 100 0.06 11.94 -0.62
CA GLY A 100 -0.65 11.87 0.65
C GLY A 100 -0.75 10.45 1.23
N PRO A 101 -1.62 10.26 2.24
CA PRO A 101 -1.93 8.94 2.80
C PRO A 101 -2.75 8.05 1.87
N ILE A 102 -2.65 6.74 2.06
CA ILE A 102 -3.60 5.75 1.54
C ILE A 102 -4.37 5.15 2.71
N THR A 103 -5.70 5.17 2.63
CA THR A 103 -6.60 4.48 3.56
C THR A 103 -7.53 3.57 2.78
N ASP A 104 -7.43 2.27 2.99
CA ASP A 104 -8.21 1.25 2.29
C ASP A 104 -8.93 0.35 3.30
N ALA A 105 -10.26 0.29 3.25
CA ALA A 105 -11.03 -0.59 4.13
C ALA A 105 -11.17 -2.02 3.58
N GLY A 106 -10.73 -2.26 2.35
CA GLY A 106 -10.68 -3.57 1.72
C GLY A 106 -9.26 -4.13 1.70
N SER A 107 -8.81 -4.55 0.52
CA SER A 107 -7.47 -5.07 0.27
C SER A 107 -6.78 -4.29 -0.83
N ILE A 108 -5.44 -4.22 -0.78
CA ILE A 108 -4.63 -3.71 -1.88
C ILE A 108 -3.97 -4.89 -2.60
N THR A 109 -4.20 -5.01 -3.90
CA THR A 109 -3.48 -5.94 -4.78
C THR A 109 -2.76 -5.16 -5.85
N HIS A 110 -1.46 -5.37 -5.96
CA HIS A 110 -0.62 -4.56 -6.84
C HIS A 110 0.50 -5.36 -7.51
N ALA A 111 0.70 -5.11 -8.80
CA ALA A 111 1.74 -5.79 -9.59
C ALA A 111 3.03 -4.96 -9.77
N GLY A 112 2.95 -3.62 -9.80
CA GLY A 112 4.11 -2.75 -9.99
C GLY A 112 4.78 -2.27 -8.68
N ALA A 113 5.36 -1.07 -8.69
CA ALA A 113 5.86 -0.41 -7.48
C ALA A 113 4.78 0.47 -6.81
N ILE A 114 4.75 0.50 -5.49
CA ILE A 114 3.97 1.44 -4.66
C ILE A 114 4.95 2.43 -4.04
N THR A 115 4.73 3.73 -4.24
CA THR A 115 5.49 4.80 -3.59
C THR A 115 4.53 5.76 -2.92
N VAL A 116 4.62 5.88 -1.60
CA VAL A 116 3.72 6.73 -0.81
C VAL A 116 4.52 7.59 0.16
N ALA A 117 4.34 8.91 0.07
CA ALA A 117 5.01 9.82 1.01
C ALA A 117 4.28 9.90 2.37
N GLY A 118 2.96 9.65 2.39
CA GLY A 118 2.16 9.57 3.61
C GLY A 118 2.11 8.15 4.24
N PRO A 119 1.28 7.97 5.28
CA PRO A 119 1.02 6.65 5.85
C PRO A 119 0.15 5.77 4.93
N ILE A 120 0.27 4.45 5.09
CA ILE A 120 -0.64 3.46 4.51
C ILE A 120 -1.40 2.78 5.64
N THR A 121 -2.74 2.77 5.56
CA THR A 121 -3.60 2.01 6.48
C THR A 121 -4.55 1.12 5.68
N VAL A 122 -4.48 -0.19 5.90
CA VAL A 122 -5.30 -1.18 5.18
C VAL A 122 -5.96 -2.15 6.17
N ALA A 123 -7.28 -2.31 6.07
CA ALA A 123 -8.00 -3.23 6.95
C ALA A 123 -7.88 -4.70 6.51
N GLY A 124 -7.73 -4.96 5.22
CA GLY A 124 -7.50 -6.29 4.66
C GLY A 124 -6.03 -6.54 4.30
N PRO A 125 -5.76 -7.55 3.46
CA PRO A 125 -4.40 -7.87 3.03
C PRO A 125 -3.81 -6.85 2.05
N ILE A 126 -2.49 -6.78 2.03
CA ILE A 126 -1.74 -6.13 0.95
C ILE A 126 -0.95 -7.22 0.21
N THR A 127 -1.38 -7.56 -1.01
CA THR A 127 -0.66 -8.49 -1.89
C THR A 127 0.21 -7.70 -2.86
N VAL A 128 1.53 -7.88 -2.80
CA VAL A 128 2.47 -7.16 -3.66
C VAL A 128 3.33 -8.13 -4.45
N ALA A 129 3.41 -7.91 -5.76
CA ALA A 129 4.35 -8.61 -6.64
C ALA A 129 5.59 -7.76 -6.98
N GLY A 130 5.50 -6.43 -6.84
CA GLY A 130 6.61 -5.49 -7.04
C GLY A 130 7.19 -4.98 -5.73
N SER A 131 7.50 -3.69 -5.62
CA SER A 131 8.10 -3.10 -4.41
C SER A 131 7.18 -2.09 -3.71
N ILE A 132 7.32 -1.96 -2.39
CA ILE A 132 6.67 -0.91 -1.60
C ILE A 132 7.75 0.02 -1.03
N ALA A 133 7.61 1.32 -1.26
CA ALA A 133 8.44 2.36 -0.67
C ALA A 133 7.54 3.39 0.03
N VAL A 134 7.61 3.48 1.35
CA VAL A 134 6.74 4.37 2.14
C VAL A 134 7.54 5.21 3.11
N THR A 135 7.34 6.53 3.09
CA THR A 135 7.99 7.42 4.05
C THR A 135 7.26 7.46 5.40
N GLY A 136 5.92 7.36 5.39
CA GLY A 136 5.11 7.25 6.59
C GLY A 136 5.04 5.84 7.19
N PRO A 137 4.27 5.64 8.26
CA PRO A 137 4.01 4.32 8.81
C PRO A 137 3.12 3.46 7.89
N ILE A 138 3.27 2.14 8.01
CA ILE A 138 2.35 1.15 7.42
C ILE A 138 1.59 0.46 8.55
N THR A 139 0.27 0.43 8.45
CA THR A 139 -0.60 -0.32 9.37
C THR A 139 -1.53 -1.23 8.57
N VAL A 140 -1.41 -2.54 8.76
CA VAL A 140 -2.22 -3.54 8.03
C VAL A 140 -2.84 -4.52 9.02
N THR A 141 -4.16 -4.68 8.95
CA THR A 141 -4.83 -5.68 9.83
C THR A 141 -4.80 -7.08 9.21
N GLY A 142 -4.78 -7.19 7.88
CA GLY A 142 -4.59 -8.45 7.16
C GLY A 142 -3.12 -8.87 6.98
N PRO A 143 -2.88 -9.99 6.28
CA PRO A 143 -1.53 -10.43 5.94
C PRO A 143 -0.90 -9.59 4.84
N ILE A 144 0.44 -9.57 4.79
CA ILE A 144 1.21 -9.01 3.68
C ILE A 144 2.02 -10.14 3.03
N PRO A 145 1.46 -10.81 2.01
CA PRO A 145 2.24 -11.67 1.11
C PRO A 145 2.94 -10.79 0.06
N ASP A 146 4.25 -10.65 0.18
CA ASP A 146 5.08 -9.90 -0.77
C ASP A 146 6.10 -10.81 -1.46
N ALA A 147 6.14 -10.75 -2.79
CA ALA A 147 7.17 -11.40 -3.59
C ALA A 147 8.36 -10.47 -3.89
N GLY A 148 8.26 -9.17 -3.59
CA GLY A 148 9.31 -8.19 -3.79
C GLY A 148 9.88 -7.61 -2.49
N SER A 149 10.12 -6.31 -2.48
CA SER A 149 10.83 -5.60 -1.40
C SER A 149 9.96 -4.53 -0.75
N ILE A 150 9.93 -4.48 0.58
CA ILE A 150 9.27 -3.43 1.36
C ILE A 150 10.32 -2.56 2.04
N SER A 151 10.35 -1.27 1.70
CA SER A 151 11.16 -0.27 2.39
C SER A 151 10.26 0.79 3.00
N VAL A 152 10.38 0.95 4.32
CA VAL A 152 9.58 1.92 5.08
C VAL A 152 10.52 2.75 5.95
N ALA A 153 10.28 4.05 6.00
CA ALA A 153 11.03 4.94 6.90
C ALA A 153 10.34 5.11 8.26
N GLY A 154 9.01 4.97 8.29
CA GLY A 154 8.21 4.92 9.51
C GLY A 154 7.98 3.49 10.02
N PRO A 155 7.26 3.31 11.14
CA PRO A 155 7.01 1.99 11.70
C PRO A 155 6.07 1.15 10.84
N ILE A 156 6.31 -0.17 10.84
CA ILE A 156 5.43 -1.18 10.23
C ILE A 156 4.69 -1.90 11.37
N SER A 157 3.36 -1.86 11.34
CA SER A 157 2.49 -2.61 12.25
C SER A 157 1.55 -3.51 11.46
N VAL A 158 1.68 -4.81 11.65
CA VAL A 158 0.82 -5.80 10.98
C VAL A 158 0.19 -6.71 12.03
N ALA A 159 -1.12 -6.92 11.93
CA ALA A 159 -1.82 -7.85 12.84
C ALA A 159 -1.87 -9.29 12.28
N GLY A 160 -1.80 -9.45 10.96
CA GLY A 160 -1.66 -10.73 10.28
C GLY A 160 -0.21 -11.09 9.94
N PRO A 161 0.06 -12.29 9.41
CA PRO A 161 1.42 -12.70 9.08
C PRO A 161 2.05 -11.85 7.96
N ILE A 162 3.34 -11.57 8.12
CA ILE A 162 4.22 -10.91 7.17
C ILE A 162 4.99 -12.02 6.42
N THR A 163 4.68 -12.29 5.16
CA THR A 163 5.36 -13.33 4.36
C THR A 163 6.10 -12.69 3.19
N HIS A 164 7.43 -12.67 3.23
CA HIS A 164 8.24 -11.91 2.26
C HIS A 164 9.28 -12.80 1.58
N ALA A 165 9.59 -12.48 0.32
CA ALA A 165 10.64 -13.14 -0.45
C ALA A 165 11.86 -12.24 -0.76
N GLY A 166 11.77 -10.94 -0.48
CA GLY A 166 12.84 -9.96 -0.68
C GLY A 166 13.27 -9.22 0.59
N PRO A 167 14.23 -8.28 0.51
CA PRO A 167 14.73 -7.59 1.70
C PRO A 167 13.69 -6.60 2.26
N ILE A 168 13.60 -6.53 3.60
CA ILE A 168 12.85 -5.51 4.35
C ILE A 168 13.85 -4.58 5.06
N PRO A 169 14.38 -3.54 4.39
CA PRO A 169 15.12 -2.48 5.06
C PRO A 169 14.13 -1.46 5.66
N ASP A 170 13.99 -1.48 6.98
CA ASP A 170 13.19 -0.52 7.75
C ASP A 170 14.12 0.41 8.56
N ALA A 171 13.76 1.69 8.64
CA ALA A 171 14.42 2.67 9.50
C ALA A 171 13.64 2.94 10.80
N GLY A 172 12.42 2.40 10.92
CA GLY A 172 11.47 2.56 12.01
C GLY A 172 11.48 1.40 13.00
N SER A 173 10.31 0.84 13.30
CA SER A 173 10.13 -0.31 14.19
C SER A 173 9.15 -1.28 13.58
N ILE A 174 9.49 -2.57 13.59
CA ILE A 174 8.60 -3.64 13.10
C ILE A 174 7.84 -4.24 14.28
N THR A 175 6.51 -4.13 14.29
CA THR A 175 5.64 -4.82 15.25
C THR A 175 4.68 -5.76 14.51
N ASP A 176 4.80 -7.06 14.77
CA ASP A 176 3.91 -8.08 14.19
C ASP A 176 3.18 -8.86 15.30
N ALA A 177 1.87 -8.99 15.18
CA ALA A 177 1.09 -9.87 16.05
C ALA A 177 1.05 -11.33 15.54
N GLY A 178 1.45 -11.56 14.28
CA GLY A 178 1.55 -12.85 13.63
C GLY A 178 2.94 -13.49 13.66
N SER A 179 3.15 -14.42 12.73
CA SER A 179 4.44 -15.04 12.44
C SER A 179 5.06 -14.43 11.18
N ILE A 180 6.39 -14.30 11.15
CA ILE A 180 7.16 -13.83 9.99
C ILE A 180 7.92 -15.01 9.36
N PRO A 181 7.33 -15.73 8.38
CA PRO A 181 8.08 -16.59 7.47
C PRO A 181 8.71 -15.73 6.36
N ASP A 182 10.03 -15.54 6.42
CA ASP A 182 10.79 -14.76 5.45
C ASP A 182 11.80 -15.65 4.69
N ALA A 183 11.90 -15.45 3.38
CA ALA A 183 12.96 -16.04 2.56
C ALA A 183 14.10 -15.05 2.23
N GLY A 184 13.92 -13.77 2.58
CA GLY A 184 14.81 -12.64 2.33
C GLY A 184 15.68 -12.27 3.53
N SER A 185 15.92 -10.97 3.75
CA SER A 185 16.71 -10.47 4.89
C SER A 185 15.96 -9.34 5.58
N ILE A 186 15.78 -9.45 6.89
CA ILE A 186 15.17 -8.43 7.73
C ILE A 186 16.27 -7.52 8.28
N THR A 187 16.26 -6.23 7.94
CA THR A 187 17.21 -5.24 8.46
C THR A 187 16.43 -4.06 9.01
N ASP A 188 16.40 -3.90 10.34
CA ASP A 188 15.68 -2.80 11.00
C ASP A 188 16.61 -1.90 11.80
N ALA A 189 16.45 -0.58 11.70
CA ALA A 189 17.20 0.36 12.52
C ALA A 189 16.64 0.49 13.95
N GLY A 190 15.36 0.18 14.16
CA GLY A 190 14.72 0.23 15.47
C GLY A 190 14.37 -1.13 16.06
N PRO A 191 13.48 -1.18 17.07
CA PRO A 191 13.14 -2.41 17.76
C PRO A 191 12.20 -3.28 16.92
N ILE A 192 12.45 -4.59 16.97
CA ILE A 192 11.59 -5.62 16.38
C ILE A 192 10.81 -6.29 17.51
N SER A 193 9.47 -6.26 17.44
CA SER A 193 8.58 -6.90 18.42
C SER A 193 7.59 -7.84 17.71
N ILE A 194 7.72 -9.15 17.92
CA ILE A 194 6.91 -10.17 17.23
C ILE A 194 6.24 -11.08 18.25
N ALA A 195 4.92 -11.16 18.21
CA ALA A 195 4.15 -12.01 19.11
C ALA A 195 4.16 -13.50 18.69
N GLY A 196 4.31 -13.80 17.41
CA GLY A 196 4.43 -15.16 16.89
C GLY A 196 5.89 -15.63 16.73
N SER A 197 6.10 -16.56 15.79
CA SER A 197 7.42 -17.12 15.46
C SER A 197 8.08 -16.39 14.28
N ILE A 198 9.41 -16.35 14.28
CA ILE A 198 10.20 -15.99 13.09
C ILE A 198 10.72 -17.29 12.47
N THR A 199 10.49 -17.46 11.17
CA THR A 199 11.15 -18.48 10.36
C THR A 199 11.81 -17.77 9.19
N ASP A 200 13.10 -17.43 9.32
CA ASP A 200 13.85 -16.70 8.29
C ASP A 200 14.99 -17.55 7.74
N SER A 201 15.01 -17.72 6.42
CA SER A 201 16.10 -18.43 5.74
C SER A 201 17.29 -17.54 5.39
N GLY A 202 17.17 -16.22 5.54
CA GLY A 202 18.26 -15.26 5.40
C GLY A 202 18.79 -14.70 6.72
N ALA A 203 19.01 -13.39 6.76
CA ALA A 203 19.65 -12.72 7.89
C ALA A 203 18.70 -11.71 8.55
N VAL A 204 18.50 -11.86 9.85
CA VAL A 204 17.85 -10.86 10.71
C VAL A 204 18.92 -10.00 11.37
N THR A 205 18.92 -8.71 11.07
CA THR A 205 19.81 -7.71 11.67
C THR A 205 18.99 -6.55 12.22
N THR A 206 19.29 -6.12 13.44
CA THR A 206 18.73 -4.89 13.98
C THR A 206 19.72 -4.18 14.89
N THR A 207 19.62 -2.85 14.94
CA THR A 207 20.32 -2.01 15.92
C THR A 207 19.50 -1.76 17.20
N GLY A 208 18.22 -2.12 17.20
CA GLY A 208 17.31 -2.00 18.34
C GLY A 208 17.16 -3.28 19.16
N ALA A 209 16.23 -3.25 20.13
CA ALA A 209 15.89 -4.43 20.92
C ALA A 209 15.03 -5.41 20.09
N VAL A 210 15.31 -6.70 20.21
CA VAL A 210 14.48 -7.77 19.63
C VAL A 210 13.68 -8.44 20.74
N VAL A 211 12.35 -8.45 20.60
CA VAL A 211 11.44 -9.19 21.48
C VAL A 211 10.62 -10.13 20.60
N ILE A 212 10.77 -11.43 20.82
CA ILE A 212 10.03 -12.47 20.09
C ILE A 212 9.42 -13.40 21.14
N ALA A 213 8.10 -13.54 21.15
CA ALA A 213 7.39 -14.39 22.10
C ALA A 213 7.28 -15.86 21.62
N GLY A 214 7.36 -16.11 20.31
CA GLY A 214 7.32 -17.45 19.72
C GLY A 214 8.68 -18.09 19.43
N ALA A 215 8.66 -19.20 18.69
CA ALA A 215 9.87 -19.90 18.28
C ALA A 215 10.69 -19.09 17.25
N ILE A 216 12.00 -19.26 17.30
CA ILE A 216 12.95 -18.61 16.39
C ILE A 216 13.66 -19.72 15.59
N ASP A 217 13.37 -19.80 14.29
CA ASP A 217 14.07 -20.68 13.36
C ASP A 217 14.75 -19.82 12.28
N VAL A 218 16.00 -19.43 12.54
CA VAL A 218 16.80 -18.58 11.65
C VAL A 218 18.04 -19.35 11.21
N ALA A 219 18.40 -19.27 9.94
CA ALA A 219 19.70 -19.70 9.45
C ALA A 219 20.82 -18.76 9.96
N TRP A 220 21.18 -18.83 11.24
CA TRP A 220 22.20 -18.00 11.89
C TRP A 220 23.59 -18.15 11.22
N LYS A 221 23.93 -17.30 10.24
CA LYS A 221 25.33 -17.09 9.80
C LYS A 221 25.98 -16.00 10.66
N SER A 222 26.57 -16.41 11.78
CA SER A 222 27.22 -15.51 12.72
C SER A 222 28.35 -14.68 12.10
N ARG A 223 28.20 -13.35 12.04
CA ARG A 223 29.32 -12.43 12.25
C ARG A 223 29.00 -11.59 13.48
N ARG A 224 29.39 -12.12 14.64
CA ARG A 224 29.31 -11.40 15.92
C ARG A 224 30.16 -10.13 15.85
N SER A 225 29.52 -9.00 16.12
CA SER A 225 30.10 -8.01 17.04
C SER A 225 28.97 -7.54 17.95
N ILE A 226 28.63 -8.39 18.93
CA ILE A 226 27.77 -8.02 20.06
C ILE A 226 28.74 -7.51 21.14
N PRO A 227 28.70 -6.24 21.55
CA PRO A 227 29.34 -5.84 22.79
C PRO A 227 28.65 -6.61 23.91
N CYS A 228 29.39 -7.47 24.60
CA CYS A 228 28.89 -8.26 25.71
C CYS A 228 28.09 -7.40 26.70
N GLY A 229 26.83 -7.80 26.95
CA GLY A 229 26.12 -7.45 28.18
C GLY A 229 24.73 -6.84 28.00
N ARG A 230 23.72 -7.66 27.67
CA ARG A 230 22.41 -7.64 28.35
C ARG A 230 21.53 -8.81 27.91
N ALA A 231 20.79 -9.33 28.87
CA ALA A 231 20.23 -10.67 28.93
C ALA A 231 19.10 -10.93 27.92
N ILE A 232 19.12 -12.14 27.34
CA ILE A 232 17.95 -12.77 26.71
C ILE A 232 17.09 -13.30 27.87
N GLY A 233 16.07 -12.53 28.25
CA GLY A 233 15.02 -13.01 29.15
C GLY A 233 13.87 -13.53 28.32
N ALA A 234 13.77 -14.85 28.16
CA ALA A 234 12.51 -15.47 27.79
C ALA A 234 11.55 -15.33 28.98
N ILE A 235 10.36 -14.79 28.73
CA ILE A 235 9.19 -14.97 29.61
C ILE A 235 8.17 -15.75 28.80
#